data_AF-G5H696-F1
#
_entry.id   AF-G5H696-F1
#
_cell.length_a   1.000
_cell.length_b   1.000
_cell.length_c   1.000
_cell.angle_alpha   90.00
_cell.angle_beta   90.00
_cell.angle_gamma   90.00
#
_symmetry.space_group_name_H-M   'P 1'
#
loop_
_entity.id
_entity.type
_entity.pdbx_description
1 polymer ?
#
loop_
_entity_poly.entity_id
_entity_poly.type
_entity_poly.pdbx_seq_one_letter_code
_entity_poly.pdbx_strand_id
1 'polypeptide(L)'
;MKFIISICVWLSPLLCCAQTIQHKDQPAVQNPVLDDPAPMPHDDSLRMAYTLEQRAKFPYAQDSTLDMRVWGIAAQNDSLFQYLTDKFKVINESDSVFHEDVNNLMILYYGYAYRDSYGHMPVTEIKINQLLQQGKTEDAFDLCEKTLEQAPASPHILILAANLAQKLGTKSSKELDSYYARFFTCLSAMHWLGNGSAEVPFIVVNVSDEYAFLYSILKIQGIESQELIHREDGTPCDRIVLREDDARRTGLTEVWFDITYPMRGLAKIYETNSPARQKSKPKIRNKKRHLSNNNNTAQ
;
A
#
# COMPACT_ATOMS: atom_id res chain seq x y z
N MET A 1 -25.15 -30.74 -21.97
CA MET A 1 -23.69 -30.52 -22.01
C MET A 1 -23.46 -29.29 -22.88
N LYS A 2 -22.84 -28.17 -22.51
CA LYS A 2 -22.14 -27.70 -21.31
C LYS A 2 -22.55 -26.22 -21.16
N PHE A 3 -22.91 -25.79 -19.95
CA PHE A 3 -23.05 -24.37 -19.60
C PHE A 3 -21.64 -23.78 -19.45
N ILE A 4 -21.33 -22.70 -20.18
CA ILE A 4 -20.16 -21.85 -19.94
C ILE A 4 -20.69 -20.53 -19.41
N ILE A 5 -20.45 -20.29 -18.12
CA ILE A 5 -20.79 -19.06 -17.42
C ILE A 5 -19.70 -18.04 -17.76
N SER A 6 -20.05 -17.02 -18.53
CA SER A 6 -19.22 -15.85 -18.81
C SER A 6 -19.31 -14.90 -17.63
N ILE A 7 -18.23 -14.80 -16.85
CA ILE A 7 -18.11 -13.83 -15.75
C ILE A 7 -17.45 -12.57 -16.33
N CYS A 8 -18.27 -11.58 -16.72
CA CYS A 8 -17.83 -10.23 -17.03
C CYS A 8 -17.57 -9.47 -15.72
N VAL A 9 -16.30 -9.39 -15.29
CA VAL A 9 -15.86 -8.43 -14.26
C VAL A 9 -15.48 -7.15 -14.98
N TRP A 10 -16.37 -6.17 -14.94
CA TRP A 10 -16.07 -4.79 -15.31
C TRP A 10 -15.27 -4.16 -14.16
N LEU A 11 -13.94 -4.17 -14.34
CA LEU A 11 -13.01 -3.28 -13.64
C LEU A 11 -13.22 -1.85 -14.17
N SER A 12 -13.29 -0.88 -13.27
CA SER A 12 -13.17 0.55 -13.57
C SER A 12 -12.13 1.12 -12.59
N PRO A 13 -11.26 2.02 -13.03
CA PRO A 13 -10.07 1.70 -13.82
C PRO A 13 -8.80 1.91 -12.97
N LEU A 14 -8.11 0.82 -12.61
CA LEU A 14 -6.71 0.84 -12.13
C LEU A 14 -5.96 -0.40 -12.64
N LEU A 15 -6.17 -0.72 -13.91
CA LEU A 15 -5.34 -1.63 -14.71
C LEU A 15 -5.47 -1.20 -16.16
N CYS A 16 -4.54 -0.36 -16.63
CA CYS A 16 -4.44 -0.04 -18.05
C CYS A 16 -3.07 -0.48 -18.57
N CYS A 17 -3.05 -1.63 -19.23
CA CYS A 17 -2.09 -1.91 -20.29
C CYS A 17 -2.79 -2.74 -21.37
N ALA A 18 -2.72 -2.21 -22.59
CA ALA A 18 -3.13 -2.80 -23.87
C ALA A 18 -4.63 -2.96 -24.14
N GLN A 19 -5.29 -1.86 -24.55
CA GLN A 19 -6.08 -1.79 -25.78
C GLN A 19 -6.41 -0.33 -26.10
N THR A 20 -5.97 0.16 -27.26
CA THR A 20 -6.39 1.43 -27.85
C THR A 20 -7.90 1.45 -28.03
N ILE A 21 -8.61 2.17 -27.15
CA ILE A 21 -10.03 2.50 -27.32
C ILE A 21 -10.13 4.02 -27.27
N GLN A 22 -10.51 4.63 -28.40
CA GLN A 22 -10.95 6.02 -28.43
C GLN A 22 -12.16 6.16 -27.52
N HIS A 23 -12.01 6.82 -26.37
CA HIS A 23 -13.12 7.11 -25.48
C HIS A 23 -13.88 8.34 -25.98
N LYS A 24 -15.07 8.08 -26.51
CA LYS A 24 -16.14 9.05 -26.70
C LYS A 24 -16.69 9.44 -25.32
N ASP A 25 -16.90 10.73 -25.13
CA ASP A 25 -17.33 11.43 -23.92
C ASP A 25 -18.18 10.61 -22.94
N GLN A 26 -17.60 10.25 -21.78
CA GLN A 26 -18.35 9.93 -20.57
C GLN A 26 -18.24 11.11 -19.59
N PRO A 27 -19.34 11.48 -18.91
CA PRO A 27 -19.34 12.61 -18.00
C PRO A 27 -18.44 12.29 -16.80
N ALA A 28 -17.53 13.21 -16.49
CA ALA A 28 -16.60 13.10 -15.38
C ALA A 28 -17.36 12.85 -14.07
N VAL A 29 -17.04 11.75 -13.39
CA VAL A 29 -17.37 11.58 -11.98
C VAL A 29 -16.57 12.64 -11.24
N GLN A 30 -17.25 13.69 -10.78
CA GLN A 30 -16.64 14.71 -9.93
C GLN A 30 -16.23 14.06 -8.62
N ASN A 31 -14.92 13.82 -8.46
CA ASN A 31 -14.35 13.60 -7.15
C ASN A 31 -14.64 14.85 -6.30
N PRO A 32 -15.06 14.70 -5.03
CA PRO A 32 -15.23 15.85 -4.16
C PRO A 32 -13.90 16.59 -4.09
N VAL A 33 -13.94 17.87 -4.44
CA VAL A 33 -12.85 18.83 -4.21
C VAL A 33 -12.64 18.83 -2.70
N LEU A 34 -11.56 18.22 -2.23
CA LEU A 34 -11.06 18.50 -0.89
C LEU A 34 -10.72 19.99 -0.89
N ASP A 35 -11.29 20.76 0.05
CA ASP A 35 -10.81 22.10 0.31
C ASP A 35 -9.28 22.02 0.46
N ASP A 36 -8.57 22.80 -0.36
CA ASP A 36 -7.10 22.79 -0.38
C ASP A 36 -6.63 22.96 1.08
N PRO A 37 -5.95 21.96 1.68
CA PRO A 37 -5.19 22.25 2.89
C PRO A 37 -4.28 23.41 2.50
N ALA A 38 -4.31 24.48 3.30
CA ALA A 38 -3.54 25.70 3.06
C ALA A 38 -2.18 25.31 2.49
N PRO A 39 -1.77 25.84 1.32
CA PRO A 39 -0.52 25.44 0.69
C PRO A 39 0.54 25.53 1.77
N MET A 40 1.14 24.38 2.11
CA MET A 40 2.21 24.38 3.09
C MET A 40 3.20 25.43 2.61
N PRO A 41 3.52 26.43 3.44
CA PRO A 41 4.53 27.39 3.05
C PRO A 41 5.82 26.60 2.80
N HIS A 42 6.75 27.18 2.05
CA HIS A 42 8.20 26.92 2.08
C HIS A 42 8.84 26.50 0.76
N ASP A 43 9.67 27.43 0.26
CA ASP A 43 10.97 27.24 -0.37
C ASP A 43 11.42 25.77 -0.55
N ASP A 44 11.41 25.31 -1.81
CA ASP A 44 11.87 23.97 -2.22
C ASP A 44 13.25 23.60 -1.66
N SER A 45 14.08 24.60 -1.36
CA SER A 45 15.42 24.43 -0.77
C SER A 45 15.39 23.80 0.62
N LEU A 46 14.45 24.20 1.48
CA LEU A 46 14.31 23.65 2.85
C LEU A 46 13.80 22.21 2.81
N ARG A 47 12.86 21.91 1.91
CA ARG A 47 12.32 20.56 1.71
C ARG A 47 13.39 19.60 1.17
N MET A 48 14.22 20.07 0.25
CA MET A 48 15.35 19.32 -0.27
C MET A 48 16.38 19.03 0.83
N ALA A 49 16.75 20.05 1.63
CA ALA A 49 17.69 19.90 2.74
C ALA A 49 17.19 18.87 3.77
N TYR A 50 15.92 18.96 4.17
CA TYR A 50 15.31 17.99 5.09
C TYR A 50 15.27 16.57 4.51
N THR A 51 14.96 16.43 3.22
CA THR A 51 15.00 15.13 2.53
C THR A 51 16.40 14.52 2.55
N LEU A 52 17.44 15.32 2.27
CA LEU A 52 18.83 14.86 2.32
C LEU A 52 19.25 14.47 3.74
N GLU A 53 18.82 15.22 4.76
CA GLU A 53 19.06 14.90 6.17
C GLU A 53 18.45 13.55 6.55
N GLN A 54 17.19 13.28 6.17
CA GLN A 54 16.56 11.99 6.45
C GLN A 54 17.26 10.85 5.70
N ARG A 55 17.59 11.06 4.41
CA ARG A 55 18.31 10.06 3.61
C ARG A 55 19.70 9.75 4.16
N ALA A 56 20.36 10.68 4.84
CA ALA A 56 21.66 10.45 5.47
C ALA A 56 21.59 9.48 6.66
N LYS A 57 20.40 9.29 7.27
CA LYS A 57 20.17 8.34 8.36
C LYS A 57 19.90 6.91 7.88
N PHE A 58 19.74 6.70 6.56
CA PHE A 58 19.43 5.38 6.02
C PHE A 58 20.61 4.40 6.15
N PRO A 59 20.33 3.09 6.22
CA PRO A 59 21.36 2.07 6.24
C PRO A 59 21.98 1.96 4.85
N TYR A 60 23.24 2.35 4.69
CA TYR A 60 24.00 2.11 3.47
C TYR A 60 25.05 1.01 3.70
N ALA A 61 25.25 0.17 2.69
CA ALA A 61 26.36 -0.77 2.64
C ALA A 61 27.69 -0.06 2.37
N GLN A 62 28.80 -0.78 2.44
CA GLN A 62 30.15 -0.22 2.24
C GLN A 62 30.35 0.41 0.84
N ASP A 63 29.61 -0.05 -0.16
CA ASP A 63 29.62 0.47 -1.53
C ASP A 63 28.62 1.64 -1.73
N SER A 64 28.07 2.19 -0.64
CA SER A 64 27.06 3.25 -0.64
C SER A 64 25.70 2.86 -1.25
N THR A 65 25.44 1.57 -1.47
CA THR A 65 24.11 1.09 -1.85
C THR A 65 23.17 1.09 -0.64
N LEU A 66 21.91 1.48 -0.84
CA LEU A 66 20.90 1.47 0.21
C LEU A 66 20.58 0.02 0.63
N ASP A 67 20.90 -0.36 1.86
CA ASP A 67 20.64 -1.70 2.39
C ASP A 67 19.27 -1.78 3.07
N MET A 68 18.23 -1.87 2.23
CA MET A 68 16.86 -1.96 2.69
C MET A 68 16.55 -3.27 3.46
N ARG A 69 17.45 -4.27 3.44
CA ARG A 69 17.27 -5.52 4.19
C ARG A 69 17.31 -5.28 5.69
N VAL A 70 17.99 -4.22 6.15
CA VAL A 70 18.05 -3.84 7.57
C VAL A 70 16.64 -3.58 8.11
N TRP A 71 15.81 -2.84 7.37
CA TRP A 71 14.42 -2.58 7.74
C TRP A 71 13.58 -3.87 7.72
N GLY A 72 13.80 -4.72 6.72
CA GLY A 72 13.11 -6.02 6.61
C GLY A 72 13.44 -7.00 7.76
N ILE A 73 14.68 -7.01 8.24
CA ILE A 73 15.08 -7.81 9.41
C ILE A 73 14.46 -7.25 10.67
N ALA A 74 14.53 -5.94 10.88
CA ALA A 74 13.90 -5.29 12.04
C ALA A 74 12.38 -5.48 12.07
N ALA A 75 11.72 -5.41 10.91
CA ALA A 75 10.27 -5.61 10.80
C ALA A 75 9.82 -7.04 11.13
N GLN A 76 10.69 -8.04 11.14
CA GLN A 76 10.36 -9.40 11.58
C GLN A 76 10.35 -9.56 13.11
N ASN A 77 10.88 -8.58 13.86
CA ASN A 77 10.72 -8.55 15.31
C ASN A 77 9.32 -8.05 15.66
N ASP A 78 8.42 -8.97 16.04
CA ASP A 78 7.02 -8.66 16.34
C ASP A 78 6.85 -7.62 17.45
N SER A 79 7.68 -7.67 18.50
CA SER A 79 7.62 -6.69 19.60
C SER A 79 7.99 -5.29 19.13
N LEU A 80 9.03 -5.16 18.30
CA LEU A 80 9.43 -3.88 17.71
C LEU A 80 8.37 -3.36 16.75
N PHE A 81 7.91 -4.22 15.83
CA PHE A 81 6.91 -3.83 14.84
C PHE A 81 5.59 -3.41 15.50
N GLN A 82 5.15 -4.11 16.54
CA GLN A 82 3.97 -3.75 17.32
C GLN A 82 4.17 -2.43 18.07
N TYR A 83 5.31 -2.25 18.74
CA TYR A 83 5.65 -0.98 19.41
C TYR A 83 5.58 0.21 18.44
N LEU A 84 6.21 0.09 17.28
CA LEU A 84 6.17 1.13 16.25
C LEU A 84 4.75 1.33 15.71
N THR A 85 3.99 0.26 15.47
CA THR A 85 2.60 0.35 15.05
C THR A 85 1.75 1.15 16.04
N ASP A 86 1.90 0.89 17.34
CA ASP A 86 1.14 1.57 18.38
C ASP A 86 1.53 3.04 18.50
N LYS A 87 2.83 3.37 18.34
CA LYS A 87 3.29 4.76 18.25
C LYS A 87 2.75 5.46 17.00
N PHE A 88 2.69 4.76 15.87
CA PHE A 88 2.24 5.33 14.60
C PHE A 88 0.75 5.67 14.61
N LYS A 89 -0.07 4.84 15.28
CA LYS A 89 -1.52 5.07 15.44
C LYS A 89 -1.86 6.40 16.14
N VAL A 90 -0.93 6.97 16.89
CA VAL A 90 -1.14 8.22 17.66
C VAL A 90 -0.12 9.29 17.30
N ILE A 91 0.47 9.21 16.09
CA ILE A 91 1.47 10.17 15.64
C ILE A 91 0.93 11.60 15.76
N ASN A 92 1.74 12.47 16.34
CA ASN A 92 1.55 13.92 16.36
C ASN A 92 2.76 14.59 15.69
N GLU A 93 2.55 15.78 15.14
CA GLU A 93 3.53 16.46 14.28
C GLU A 93 4.81 16.92 15.00
N SER A 94 4.82 16.93 16.34
CA SER A 94 5.87 17.59 17.13
C SER A 94 6.77 16.67 17.95
N ASP A 95 6.38 15.42 18.21
CA ASP A 95 7.09 14.53 19.14
C ASP A 95 6.86 13.05 18.78
N SER A 96 7.32 12.66 17.59
CA SER A 96 7.19 11.28 17.13
C SER A 96 8.55 10.61 16.94
N VAL A 97 8.63 9.36 17.38
CA VAL A 97 9.77 8.46 17.16
C VAL A 97 10.13 8.29 15.66
N PHE A 98 9.24 8.72 14.76
CA PHE A 98 9.42 8.68 13.31
C PHE A 98 10.10 9.95 12.76
N HIS A 99 9.97 11.09 13.45
CA HIS A 99 10.70 12.31 13.12
C HIS A 99 12.14 12.26 13.65
N GLU A 100 12.35 11.66 14.82
CA GLU A 100 13.69 11.46 15.39
C GLU A 100 14.52 10.50 14.53
N ASP A 101 13.94 9.34 14.21
CA ASP A 101 14.58 8.32 13.38
C ASP A 101 13.64 7.82 12.29
N VAL A 102 13.93 8.26 11.06
CA VAL A 102 13.23 7.85 9.85
C VAL A 102 13.24 6.33 9.62
N ASN A 103 14.24 5.61 10.16
CA ASN A 103 14.30 4.16 10.02
C ASN A 103 13.10 3.47 10.68
N ASN A 104 12.54 4.05 11.75
CA ASN A 104 11.32 3.54 12.37
C ASN A 104 10.13 3.55 11.40
N LEU A 105 10.04 4.59 10.56
CA LEU A 105 8.98 4.69 9.56
C LEU A 105 9.24 3.69 8.43
N MET A 106 10.49 3.54 8.01
CA MET A 106 10.87 2.58 6.96
C MET A 106 10.66 1.13 7.39
N ILE A 107 10.81 0.81 8.67
CA ILE A 107 10.45 -0.50 9.24
C ILE A 107 8.95 -0.76 9.06
N LEU A 108 8.09 0.23 9.29
CA LEU A 108 6.64 0.08 9.12
C LEU A 108 6.21 0.04 7.65
N TYR A 109 6.75 0.94 6.82
CA TYR A 109 6.39 1.07 5.41
C TYR A 109 7.03 -0.04 4.57
N TYR A 110 8.34 -0.01 4.43
CA TYR A 110 9.07 -0.94 3.57
C TYR A 110 9.26 -2.31 4.23
N GLY A 111 9.60 -2.32 5.52
CA GLY A 111 9.85 -3.55 6.27
C GLY A 111 8.63 -4.49 6.34
N TYR A 112 7.40 -3.96 6.19
CA TYR A 112 6.19 -4.76 6.02
C TYR A 112 6.33 -5.81 4.90
N ALA A 113 7.06 -5.52 3.83
CA ALA A 113 7.26 -6.44 2.70
C ALA A 113 8.03 -7.73 3.06
N TYR A 114 8.63 -7.79 4.24
CA TYR A 114 9.36 -8.96 4.77
C TYR A 114 8.57 -9.75 5.81
N ARG A 115 7.36 -9.29 6.18
CA ARG A 115 6.51 -9.98 7.17
C ARG A 115 5.69 -11.07 6.52
N ASP A 116 5.31 -12.08 7.30
CA ASP A 116 4.51 -13.22 6.80
C ASP A 116 3.14 -12.80 6.25
N SER A 117 2.55 -11.76 6.84
CA SER A 117 1.29 -11.13 6.41
C SER A 117 1.40 -10.38 5.08
N TYR A 118 2.60 -10.20 4.53
CA TYR A 118 2.79 -9.56 3.24
C TYR A 118 2.27 -10.40 2.08
N GLY A 119 1.79 -9.71 1.03
CA GLY A 119 1.26 -10.30 -0.18
C GLY A 119 -0.25 -10.53 -0.17
N HIS A 120 -0.97 -10.18 0.91
CA HIS A 120 -2.44 -10.29 0.95
C HIS A 120 -3.15 -9.02 0.48
N MET A 121 -2.44 -7.90 0.38
CA MET A 121 -3.01 -6.57 0.11
C MET A 121 -3.85 -6.50 -1.18
N PRO A 122 -3.42 -7.02 -2.34
CA PRO A 122 -4.25 -6.98 -3.55
C PRO A 122 -5.60 -7.70 -3.40
N VAL A 123 -5.62 -8.83 -2.68
CA VAL A 123 -6.86 -9.59 -2.42
C VAL A 123 -7.77 -8.83 -1.46
N THR A 124 -7.19 -8.19 -0.45
CA THR A 124 -7.91 -7.37 0.52
C THR A 124 -8.53 -6.15 -0.15
N GLU A 125 -7.80 -5.44 -1.01
CA GLU A 125 -8.31 -4.27 -1.75
C GLU A 125 -9.47 -4.64 -2.69
N ILE A 126 -9.37 -5.76 -3.41
CA ILE A 126 -10.49 -6.28 -4.20
C ILE A 126 -11.73 -6.50 -3.32
N LYS A 127 -11.55 -7.07 -2.12
CA LYS A 127 -12.66 -7.32 -1.19
C LYS A 127 -13.25 -6.02 -0.65
N ILE A 128 -12.43 -5.03 -0.32
CA ILE A 128 -12.90 -3.71 0.11
C ILE A 128 -13.76 -3.09 -1.00
N ASN A 129 -13.28 -3.09 -2.24
CA ASN A 129 -14.02 -2.56 -3.38
C ASN A 129 -15.35 -3.29 -3.62
N GLN A 130 -15.38 -4.62 -3.48
CA GLN A 130 -16.62 -5.39 -3.57
C GLN A 130 -17.63 -5.02 -2.48
N LEU A 131 -17.18 -4.77 -1.25
CA LEU A 131 -18.05 -4.33 -0.15
C LEU A 131 -18.65 -2.94 -0.46
N LEU A 132 -17.83 -2.01 -0.96
CA LEU A 132 -18.28 -0.68 -1.36
C LEU A 132 -19.31 -0.74 -2.51
N GLN A 133 -19.08 -1.58 -3.52
CA GLN A 133 -20.04 -1.82 -4.60
C GLN A 133 -21.37 -2.40 -4.11
N GLN A 134 -21.34 -3.18 -3.03
CA GLN A 134 -22.53 -3.73 -2.37
C GLN A 134 -23.19 -2.74 -1.39
N GLY A 135 -22.67 -1.52 -1.26
CA GLY A 135 -23.15 -0.52 -0.30
C GLY A 135 -22.78 -0.81 1.16
N LYS A 136 -21.98 -1.85 1.43
CA LYS A 136 -21.55 -2.27 2.76
C LYS A 136 -20.37 -1.42 3.27
N THR A 137 -20.66 -0.15 3.50
CA THR A 137 -19.65 0.87 3.83
C THR A 137 -18.98 0.59 5.18
N GLU A 138 -19.74 0.14 6.19
CA GLU A 138 -19.21 -0.22 7.52
C GLU A 138 -18.28 -1.43 7.43
N ASP A 139 -18.69 -2.52 6.78
CA ASP A 139 -17.83 -3.70 6.58
C ASP A 139 -16.52 -3.36 5.84
N ALA A 140 -16.59 -2.43 4.88
CA ALA A 140 -15.42 -1.95 4.14
C ALA A 140 -14.47 -1.16 5.06
N PHE A 141 -15.02 -0.31 5.93
CA PHE A 141 -14.25 0.43 6.93
C PHE A 141 -13.58 -0.51 7.93
N ASP A 142 -14.31 -1.48 8.48
CA ASP A 142 -13.78 -2.48 9.40
C ASP A 142 -12.65 -3.31 8.77
N LEU A 143 -12.78 -3.63 7.48
CA LEU A 143 -11.73 -4.32 6.75
C LEU A 143 -10.49 -3.42 6.54
N CYS A 144 -10.66 -2.11 6.33
CA CYS A 144 -9.54 -1.18 6.29
C CYS A 144 -8.81 -1.13 7.64
N GLU A 145 -9.54 -0.98 8.75
CA GLU A 145 -8.97 -0.95 10.10
C GLU A 145 -8.16 -2.22 10.40
N LYS A 146 -8.74 -3.38 10.12
CA LYS A 146 -8.05 -4.67 10.27
C LYS A 146 -6.80 -4.79 9.40
N THR A 147 -6.83 -4.17 8.22
CA THR A 147 -5.67 -4.15 7.31
C THR A 147 -4.55 -3.28 7.88
N LEU A 148 -4.90 -2.14 8.48
CA LEU A 148 -3.95 -1.23 9.14
C LEU A 148 -3.32 -1.82 10.41
N GLU A 149 -3.88 -2.88 11.00
CA GLU A 149 -3.19 -3.65 12.05
C GLU A 149 -1.98 -4.42 11.51
N GLN A 150 -2.00 -4.82 10.24
CA GLN A 150 -0.94 -5.61 9.60
C GLN A 150 0.00 -4.76 8.76
N ALA A 151 -0.56 -3.75 8.09
CA ALA A 151 0.12 -2.81 7.22
C ALA A 151 -0.16 -1.37 7.68
N PRO A 152 0.37 -0.96 8.85
CA PRO A 152 0.00 0.30 9.50
C PRO A 152 0.39 1.53 8.70
N ALA A 153 1.37 1.40 7.82
CA ALA A 153 1.93 2.45 6.99
C ALA A 153 1.57 2.26 5.51
N SER A 154 0.35 1.82 5.17
CA SER A 154 -0.13 1.82 3.77
C SER A 154 -0.88 3.11 3.45
N PRO A 155 -0.32 4.04 2.63
CA PRO A 155 -0.99 5.25 2.21
C PRO A 155 -2.41 5.02 1.67
N HIS A 156 -2.58 4.07 0.76
CA HIS A 156 -3.88 3.81 0.12
C HIS A 156 -4.95 3.41 1.14
N ILE A 157 -4.62 2.50 2.05
CA ILE A 157 -5.57 2.03 3.06
C ILE A 157 -5.86 3.13 4.09
N LEU A 158 -4.86 3.95 4.46
CA LEU A 158 -5.04 5.08 5.39
C LEU A 158 -6.04 6.10 4.86
N ILE A 159 -5.86 6.56 3.62
CA ILE A 159 -6.76 7.56 3.03
C ILE A 159 -8.16 7.00 2.78
N LEU A 160 -8.26 5.72 2.41
CA LEU A 160 -9.54 5.04 2.25
C LEU A 160 -10.28 4.94 3.59
N ALA A 161 -9.59 4.53 4.67
CA ALA A 161 -10.15 4.47 6.01
C ALA A 161 -10.64 5.85 6.49
N ALA A 162 -9.86 6.91 6.28
CA ALA A 162 -10.22 8.27 6.63
C ALA A 162 -11.51 8.73 5.93
N ASN A 163 -11.59 8.51 4.61
CA ASN A 163 -12.75 8.88 3.80
C ASN A 163 -14.01 8.11 4.22
N LEU A 164 -13.88 6.80 4.50
CA LEU A 164 -15.00 5.99 4.97
C LEU A 164 -15.45 6.39 6.38
N ALA A 165 -14.51 6.64 7.30
CA ALA A 165 -14.80 7.14 8.63
C ALA A 165 -15.53 8.48 8.61
N GLN A 166 -15.09 9.42 7.76
CA GLN A 166 -15.73 10.71 7.57
C GLN A 166 -17.16 10.55 7.03
N LYS A 167 -17.33 9.70 6.00
CA LYS A 167 -18.65 9.42 5.40
C LYS A 167 -19.62 8.79 6.41
N LEU A 168 -19.13 7.90 7.27
CA LEU A 168 -19.94 7.23 8.29
C LEU A 168 -20.18 8.09 9.54
N GLY A 169 -19.38 9.15 9.74
CA GLY A 169 -19.41 9.96 10.97
C GLY A 169 -18.99 9.20 12.22
N THR A 170 -18.19 8.14 12.08
CA THR A 170 -17.83 7.21 13.17
C THR A 170 -16.60 7.63 13.98
N LYS A 171 -15.86 8.64 13.50
CA LYS A 171 -14.61 9.12 14.11
C LYS A 171 -14.70 10.61 14.41
N SER A 172 -14.08 11.01 15.51
CA SER A 172 -13.89 12.43 15.84
C SER A 172 -12.92 13.11 14.87
N SER A 173 -12.92 14.45 14.82
CA SER A 173 -11.95 15.22 14.03
C SER A 173 -10.51 14.80 14.34
N LYS A 174 -10.18 14.66 15.63
CA LYS A 174 -8.84 14.26 16.08
C LYS A 174 -8.43 12.87 15.57
N GLU A 175 -9.38 11.93 15.50
CA GLU A 175 -9.10 10.61 14.95
C GLU A 175 -8.93 10.65 13.42
N LEU A 176 -9.71 11.48 12.72
CA LEU A 176 -9.52 11.72 11.28
C LEU A 176 -8.16 12.36 11.00
N ASP A 177 -7.78 13.39 11.76
CA ASP A 177 -6.49 14.06 11.67
C ASP A 177 -5.34 13.07 11.84
N SER A 178 -5.50 12.06 12.71
CA SER A 178 -4.50 11.00 12.87
C SER A 178 -4.33 10.14 11.60
N TYR A 179 -5.41 9.78 10.89
CA TYR A 179 -5.27 9.08 9.61
C TYR A 179 -4.52 9.92 8.58
N TYR A 180 -4.87 11.21 8.47
CA TYR A 180 -4.22 12.12 7.53
C TYR A 180 -2.74 12.36 7.87
N ALA A 181 -2.40 12.55 9.15
CA ALA A 181 -1.02 12.69 9.60
C ALA A 181 -0.18 11.45 9.25
N ARG A 182 -0.72 10.25 9.52
CA ARG A 182 -0.09 8.98 9.13
C ARG A 182 0.06 8.88 7.62
N PHE A 183 -0.97 9.24 6.87
CA PHE A 183 -0.98 9.22 5.42
C PHE A 183 0.16 10.07 4.84
N PHE A 184 0.25 11.36 5.21
CA PHE A 184 1.31 12.25 4.73
C PHE A 184 2.70 11.84 5.21
N THR A 185 2.79 11.27 6.41
CA THR A 185 4.05 10.69 6.90
C THR A 185 4.52 9.54 6.01
N CYS A 186 3.64 8.60 5.63
CA CYS A 186 3.99 7.53 4.69
C CYS A 186 4.39 8.04 3.31
N LEU A 187 3.71 9.05 2.78
CA LEU A 187 4.10 9.65 1.50
C LEU A 187 5.47 10.32 1.56
N SER A 188 5.87 10.85 2.73
CA SER A 188 7.22 11.39 2.93
C SER A 188 8.28 10.29 2.84
N ALA A 189 8.01 9.10 3.40
CA ALA A 189 8.88 7.93 3.25
C ALA A 189 9.12 7.57 1.78
N MET A 190 8.05 7.52 0.97
CA MET A 190 8.15 7.27 -0.46
C MET A 190 9.03 8.32 -1.15
N HIS A 191 8.84 9.59 -0.80
CA HIS A 191 9.62 10.69 -1.36
C HIS A 191 11.12 10.62 -1.02
N TRP A 192 11.49 10.03 0.12
CA TRP A 192 12.89 9.88 0.51
C TRP A 192 13.58 8.70 -0.18
N LEU A 193 12.83 7.69 -0.61
CA LEU A 193 13.36 6.47 -1.24
C LEU A 193 13.74 6.66 -2.71
N GLY A 194 13.19 7.67 -3.39
CA GLY A 194 13.50 7.94 -4.79
C GLY A 194 13.13 9.35 -5.21
N ASN A 195 13.36 9.69 -6.48
CA ASN A 195 12.92 10.96 -7.07
C ASN A 195 11.92 10.77 -8.22
N GLY A 196 11.59 9.51 -8.56
CA GLY A 196 10.64 9.19 -9.61
C GLY A 196 11.23 9.19 -11.02
N SER A 197 12.54 9.37 -11.19
CA SER A 197 13.21 9.18 -12.48
C SER A 197 13.43 7.70 -12.78
N ALA A 198 13.75 7.37 -14.04
CA ALA A 198 14.09 6.00 -14.44
C ALA A 198 15.31 5.45 -13.67
N GLU A 199 16.27 6.30 -13.36
CA GLU A 199 17.49 5.94 -12.63
C GLU A 199 17.21 5.68 -11.15
N VAL A 200 16.37 6.53 -10.53
CA VAL A 200 16.05 6.50 -9.09
C VAL A 200 14.52 6.51 -8.89
N PRO A 201 13.82 5.43 -9.26
CA PRO A 201 12.36 5.36 -9.16
C PRO A 201 11.90 5.44 -7.70
N PHE A 202 10.66 5.87 -7.47
CA PHE A 202 10.05 5.75 -6.15
C PHE A 202 9.85 4.27 -5.82
N ILE A 203 10.06 3.86 -4.57
CA ILE A 203 9.92 2.45 -4.18
C ILE A 203 8.58 2.25 -3.48
N VAL A 204 7.80 1.28 -3.97
CA VAL A 204 6.50 0.91 -3.38
C VAL A 204 6.45 -0.52 -2.91
N VAL A 205 5.68 -0.75 -1.85
CA VAL A 205 5.34 -2.10 -1.35
C VAL A 205 3.92 -2.50 -1.72
N ASN A 206 3.13 -1.58 -2.28
CA ASN A 206 1.81 -1.82 -2.83
C ASN A 206 1.56 -0.89 -4.03
N VAL A 207 1.01 -1.42 -5.13
CA VAL A 207 0.75 -0.64 -6.35
C VAL A 207 -0.23 0.51 -6.09
N SER A 208 -1.25 0.28 -5.26
CA SER A 208 -2.26 1.31 -4.96
C SER A 208 -1.67 2.54 -4.24
N ASP A 209 -0.49 2.42 -3.62
CA ASP A 209 0.21 3.55 -2.99
C ASP A 209 0.83 4.52 -4.01
N GLU A 210 1.09 4.08 -5.25
CA GLU A 210 1.57 4.94 -6.35
C GLU A 210 0.59 6.08 -6.60
N TYR A 211 -0.69 5.74 -6.73
CA TYR A 211 -1.76 6.70 -6.98
C TYR A 211 -1.98 7.65 -5.81
N ALA A 212 -1.88 7.15 -4.57
CA ALA A 212 -1.92 8.00 -3.39
C ALA A 212 -0.81 9.06 -3.45
N PHE A 213 0.40 8.69 -3.88
CA PHE A 213 1.53 9.59 -4.02
C PHE A 213 1.36 10.58 -5.17
N LEU A 214 1.01 10.11 -6.38
CA LEU A 214 0.80 10.94 -7.56
C LEU A 214 -0.22 12.05 -7.30
N TYR A 215 -1.36 11.70 -6.70
CA TYR A 215 -2.45 12.65 -6.46
C TYR A 215 -2.18 13.57 -5.28
N SER A 216 -1.49 13.10 -4.24
CA SER A 216 -1.37 13.86 -3.00
C SER A 216 -0.09 14.70 -2.92
N ILE A 217 1.03 14.19 -3.43
CA ILE A 217 2.33 14.88 -3.42
C ILE A 217 2.57 15.62 -4.73
N LEU A 218 2.46 14.92 -5.87
CA LEU A 218 2.73 15.52 -7.18
C LEU A 218 1.52 16.30 -7.74
N LYS A 219 0.35 16.15 -7.11
CA LYS A 219 -0.92 16.77 -7.50
C LYS A 219 -1.31 16.48 -8.96
N ILE A 220 -0.92 15.32 -9.47
CA ILE A 220 -1.22 14.90 -10.85
C ILE A 220 -2.74 14.81 -11.00
N GLN A 221 -3.28 15.36 -12.08
CA GLN A 221 -4.71 15.29 -12.39
C GLN A 221 -5.00 14.33 -13.54
N GLY A 222 -4.01 14.06 -14.40
CA GLY A 222 -4.18 13.17 -15.54
C GLY A 222 -2.94 12.36 -15.87
N ILE A 223 -3.18 11.07 -16.11
CA ILE A 223 -2.21 10.13 -16.68
C ILE A 223 -2.49 10.01 -18.18
N GLU A 224 -1.44 10.10 -18.99
CA GLU A 224 -1.50 9.89 -20.44
C GLU A 224 -1.42 8.40 -20.76
N SER A 225 -0.43 7.71 -20.20
CA SER A 225 -0.25 6.27 -20.35
C SER A 225 0.48 5.68 -19.14
N GLN A 226 0.36 4.36 -19.01
CA GLN A 226 1.06 3.58 -18.00
C GLN A 226 1.59 2.31 -18.64
N GLU A 227 2.82 1.91 -18.29
CA GLU A 227 3.43 0.68 -18.78
C GLU A 227 4.36 0.02 -17.77
N LEU A 228 4.32 -1.31 -17.74
CA LEU A 228 5.30 -2.12 -17.02
C LEU A 228 6.58 -2.27 -17.86
N ILE A 229 7.68 -1.73 -17.34
CA ILE A 229 9.01 -1.80 -17.96
C ILE A 229 9.93 -2.62 -17.06
N HIS A 230 10.83 -3.38 -17.67
CA HIS A 230 11.95 -3.98 -16.93
C HIS A 230 13.21 -3.19 -17.25
N ARG A 231 13.89 -2.70 -16.21
CA ARG A 231 15.20 -2.05 -16.34
C ARG A 231 16.25 -3.08 -16.80
N GLU A 232 17.42 -2.60 -17.20
CA GLU A 232 18.52 -3.46 -17.67
C GLU A 232 18.95 -4.52 -16.65
N ASP A 233 18.82 -4.20 -15.35
CA ASP A 233 19.10 -5.12 -14.24
C ASP A 233 17.95 -6.09 -13.92
N GLY A 234 16.86 -6.05 -14.69
CA GLY A 234 15.67 -6.87 -14.53
C GLY A 234 14.66 -6.35 -13.51
N THR A 235 14.91 -5.20 -12.89
CA THR A 235 13.96 -4.58 -11.94
C THR A 235 12.67 -4.18 -12.66
N PRO A 236 11.49 -4.71 -12.24
CA PRO A 236 10.22 -4.29 -12.79
C PRO A 236 9.84 -2.91 -12.25
N CYS A 237 9.58 -1.98 -13.15
CA CYS A 237 9.11 -0.65 -12.84
C CYS A 237 7.79 -0.36 -13.54
N ASP A 238 6.89 0.32 -12.84
CA ASP A 238 5.74 0.96 -13.44
C ASP A 238 6.14 2.37 -13.91
N ARG A 239 5.99 2.64 -15.21
CA ARG A 239 6.23 3.96 -15.80
C ARG A 239 4.90 4.63 -16.10
N ILE A 240 4.70 5.80 -15.54
CA ILE A 240 3.50 6.61 -15.71
C ILE A 240 3.87 7.87 -16.48
N VAL A 241 3.34 8.01 -17.70
CA VAL A 241 3.51 9.21 -18.53
C VAL A 241 2.43 10.22 -18.14
N LEU A 242 2.87 11.45 -17.85
CA LEU A 242 1.99 12.51 -17.40
C LEU A 242 1.36 13.25 -18.59
N ARG A 243 0.14 13.75 -18.41
CA ARG A 243 -0.46 14.67 -19.40
C ARG A 243 0.33 15.96 -19.47
N GLU A 244 0.22 16.65 -20.60
CA GLU A 244 1.02 17.85 -20.90
C GLU A 244 0.87 18.97 -19.84
N ASP A 245 -0.35 19.18 -19.32
CA ASP A 245 -0.61 20.18 -18.26
C ASP A 245 0.15 19.85 -16.97
N ASP A 246 0.10 18.59 -16.53
CA ASP A 246 0.83 18.12 -15.35
C ASP A 246 2.34 18.12 -15.58
N ALA A 247 2.79 17.76 -16.78
CA ALA A 247 4.19 17.77 -17.14
C ALA A 247 4.79 19.18 -17.13
N ARG A 248 4.07 20.18 -17.65
CA ARG A 248 4.46 21.59 -17.55
C ARG A 248 4.54 22.10 -16.12
N ARG A 249 3.56 21.72 -15.28
CA ARG A 249 3.46 22.18 -13.90
C ARG A 249 4.55 21.57 -13.00
N THR A 250 4.82 20.28 -13.18
CA THR A 250 5.77 19.53 -12.33
C THR A 250 7.19 19.53 -12.86
N GLY A 251 7.38 19.79 -14.16
CA GLY A 251 8.66 19.61 -14.84
C GLY A 251 9.01 18.15 -15.12
N LEU A 252 8.10 17.21 -14.85
CA LEU A 252 8.28 15.76 -15.06
C LEU A 252 7.42 15.32 -16.24
N THR A 253 7.99 14.66 -17.25
CA THR A 253 7.18 14.07 -18.33
C THR A 253 6.68 12.67 -17.98
N GLU A 254 7.38 11.99 -17.07
CA GLU A 254 7.08 10.64 -16.62
C GLU A 254 7.52 10.47 -15.17
N VAL A 255 6.90 9.51 -14.48
CA VAL A 255 7.23 9.11 -13.11
C VAL A 255 7.36 7.60 -13.07
N TRP A 256 8.42 7.12 -12.42
CA TRP A 256 8.75 5.70 -12.32
C TRP A 256 8.62 5.19 -10.89
N PHE A 257 8.03 4.01 -10.74
CA PHE A 257 7.90 3.28 -9.49
C PHE A 257 8.56 1.91 -9.59
N ASP A 258 9.45 1.57 -8.66
CA ASP A 258 9.95 0.20 -8.47
C ASP A 258 8.85 -0.63 -7.80
N ILE A 259 8.34 -1.62 -8.54
CA ILE A 259 7.25 -2.50 -8.11
C ILE A 259 7.73 -3.92 -7.81
N THR A 260 9.03 -4.11 -7.55
CA THR A 260 9.62 -5.41 -7.23
C THR A 260 8.87 -6.13 -6.11
N TYR A 261 8.54 -5.42 -5.03
CA TYR A 261 7.83 -6.00 -3.90
C TYR A 261 6.38 -6.33 -4.21
N PRO A 262 5.59 -5.45 -4.82
CA PRO A 262 4.25 -5.81 -5.28
C PRO A 262 4.25 -7.06 -6.16
N MET A 263 5.18 -7.16 -7.11
CA MET A 263 5.31 -8.32 -7.99
C MET A 263 5.65 -9.61 -7.22
N ARG A 264 6.54 -9.54 -6.22
CA ARG A 264 6.80 -10.66 -5.30
C ARG A 264 5.56 -11.06 -4.49
N GLY A 265 4.79 -10.09 -4.01
CA GLY A 265 3.55 -10.32 -3.28
C GLY A 265 2.52 -11.07 -4.13
N LEU A 266 2.34 -10.65 -5.39
CA LEU A 266 1.48 -11.32 -6.37
C LEU A 266 1.96 -12.75 -6.64
N ALA A 267 3.26 -12.97 -6.86
CA ALA A 267 3.82 -14.31 -7.07
C ALA A 267 3.51 -15.25 -5.89
N LYS A 268 3.65 -14.77 -4.63
CA LYS A 268 3.30 -15.53 -3.42
C LYS A 268 1.83 -15.96 -3.39
N ILE A 269 0.91 -15.10 -3.85
CA ILE A 269 -0.52 -15.45 -3.99
C ILE A 269 -0.70 -16.58 -5.01
N TYR A 270 -0.10 -16.46 -6.20
CA TYR A 270 -0.20 -17.45 -7.27
C TYR A 270 0.34 -18.82 -6.83
N GLU A 271 1.50 -18.85 -6.18
CA GLU A 271 2.10 -20.08 -5.67
C GLU A 271 1.26 -20.74 -4.58
N THR A 272 0.69 -19.95 -3.67
CA THR A 272 -0.15 -20.45 -2.58
C THR A 272 -1.48 -21.03 -3.10
N ASN A 273 -2.01 -20.45 -4.18
CA ASN A 273 -3.25 -20.88 -4.81
C ASN A 273 -3.05 -21.89 -5.96
N SER A 274 -1.81 -22.27 -6.26
CA SER A 274 -1.51 -23.23 -7.33
C SER A 274 -2.09 -24.62 -7.01
N PRO A 275 -2.73 -25.30 -7.99
CA PRO A 275 -3.33 -26.62 -7.81
C PRO A 275 -2.36 -27.70 -7.28
N ALA A 276 -1.05 -27.53 -7.53
CA ALA A 276 -0.02 -28.45 -7.09
C ALA A 276 0.14 -28.48 -5.55
N ARG A 277 -0.05 -27.34 -4.87
CA ARG A 277 0.10 -27.21 -3.40
C ARG A 277 -1.18 -27.52 -2.65
N GLN A 278 -2.35 -27.35 -3.28
CA GLN A 278 -3.62 -27.78 -2.69
C GLN A 278 -3.73 -29.32 -2.56
N LYS A 279 -3.02 -30.07 -3.42
CA LYS A 279 -2.95 -31.55 -3.35
C LYS A 279 -2.02 -32.08 -2.25
N SER A 280 -1.13 -31.25 -1.68
CA SER A 280 -0.17 -31.66 -0.65
C SER A 280 -0.58 -31.33 0.78
N LYS A 281 -1.73 -30.67 1.01
CA LYS A 281 -2.27 -30.51 2.37
C LYS A 281 -2.66 -31.88 2.94
N PRO A 282 -2.06 -32.33 4.05
CA PRO A 282 -2.41 -33.62 4.63
C PRO A 282 -3.87 -33.61 5.07
N LYS A 283 -4.66 -34.56 4.57
CA LYS A 283 -6.02 -34.81 5.07
C LYS A 283 -5.91 -35.19 6.54
N ILE A 284 -6.25 -34.26 7.43
CA ILE A 284 -6.44 -34.57 8.85
C ILE A 284 -7.59 -35.57 8.92
N ARG A 285 -7.24 -36.84 9.11
CA ARG A 285 -8.19 -37.94 9.25
C ARG A 285 -8.74 -37.85 10.67
N ASN A 286 -9.93 -37.27 10.82
CA ASN A 286 -10.68 -37.29 12.09
C ASN A 286 -10.87 -38.73 12.55
N LYS A 287 -10.02 -39.21 13.47
CA LYS A 287 -10.28 -40.41 14.25
C LYS A 287 -11.36 -40.05 15.26
N LYS A 288 -12.62 -40.42 14.95
CA LYS A 288 -13.66 -40.60 15.97
C LYS A 288 -13.12 -41.56 17.02
N ARG A 289 -12.77 -41.05 18.21
CA ARG A 289 -12.61 -41.88 19.41
C ARG A 289 -14.02 -42.27 19.85
N HIS A 290 -14.39 -43.52 19.61
CA HIS A 290 -15.47 -44.16 20.34
C HIS A 290 -15.05 -44.24 21.81
N LEU A 291 -15.73 -43.49 22.68
CA LEU A 291 -15.74 -43.80 24.10
C LEU A 291 -16.59 -45.07 24.28
N SER A 292 -15.96 -46.17 24.66
CA SER A 292 -16.66 -47.28 25.29
C SER A 292 -16.75 -47.00 26.78
N ASN A 293 -17.97 -46.78 27.27
CA ASN A 293 -18.33 -46.89 28.67
C ASN A 293 -17.90 -48.25 29.20
N ASN A 294 -17.12 -48.28 30.28
CA ASN A 294 -17.15 -49.39 31.22
C ASN A 294 -17.41 -48.81 32.62
N ASN A 295 -18.68 -48.87 33.02
CA ASN A 295 -19.05 -48.93 34.41
C ASN A 295 -18.50 -50.23 34.98
N ASN A 296 -17.78 -50.16 36.10
CA ASN A 296 -17.87 -51.20 37.11
C ASN A 296 -17.69 -50.62 38.51
N THR A 297 -18.74 -50.87 39.28
CA THR A 297 -19.04 -50.60 40.67
C THR A 297 -18.14 -51.36 41.65
N ALA A 298 -17.84 -50.69 42.77
CA ALA A 298 -17.79 -51.19 44.15
C ALA A 298 -16.99 -52.46 44.49
N GLN A 299 -15.91 -52.31 45.26
CA GLN A 299 -15.89 -52.45 46.73
C GLN A 299 -14.59 -51.87 47.29
#